data_AF-A0A0F9A5M3-F1
#
_entry.id   AF-A0A0F9A5M3-F1
#
_cell.length_a   1.000
_cell.length_b   1.000
_cell.length_c   1.000
_cell.angle_alpha   90.00
_cell.angle_beta   90.00
_cell.angle_gamma   90.00
#
_symmetry.space_group_name_H-M   'P 1'
#
loop_
_entity.id
_entity.type
_entity.pdbx_description
1 polymer ?
#
loop_
_entity_poly.entity_id
_entity_poly.type
_entity_poly.pdbx_seq_one_letter_code
_entity_poly.pdbx_strand_id
1 'polypeptide(L)' 'MPNSTFKGLFNYYQQTFELFTVATSERVAHGNFMSQLTKKTGKSWPILRFYFDGSVDNFSIDKIKEEKNE' A
#
# COMPACT_ATOMS: atom_id res chain seq x y z
N MET A 1 17.90 6.69 -2.93
CA MET A 1 16.66 7.27 -3.48
C MET A 1 16.03 8.12 -2.40
N PRO A 2 15.54 9.33 -2.70
CA PRO A 2 14.83 10.14 -1.72
C PRO A 2 13.60 9.41 -1.21
N ASN A 3 13.28 9.61 0.05
CA ASN A 3 12.05 9.08 0.63
C ASN A 3 10.86 9.87 0.10
N SER A 4 9.77 9.17 -0.12
CA SER A 4 8.52 9.78 -0.57
C SER A 4 7.36 9.23 0.23
N THR A 5 6.39 10.08 0.52
CA THR A 5 5.13 9.67 1.10
C THR A 5 4.23 9.13 0.00
N PHE A 6 3.72 7.92 0.22
CA PHE A 6 2.73 7.27 -0.62
C PHE A 6 1.41 7.15 0.13
N LYS A 7 0.32 7.33 -0.60
CA LYS A 7 -1.04 7.02 -0.19
C LYS A 7 -1.48 5.75 -0.92
N GLY A 8 -2.04 4.80 -0.19
CA GLY A 8 -2.61 3.58 -0.74
C GLY A 8 -4.10 3.49 -0.41
N LEU A 9 -4.93 3.24 -1.42
CA LEU A 9 -6.36 2.93 -1.25
C LEU A 9 -6.58 1.47 -1.61
N PHE A 10 -7.04 0.67 -0.66
CA PHE A 10 -7.25 -0.77 -0.83
C PHE A 10 -8.70 -1.12 -0.56
N ASN A 11 -9.40 -1.60 -1.59
CA ASN A 11 -10.77 -2.07 -1.48
C ASN A 11 -10.76 -3.56 -1.16
N TYR A 12 -11.19 -3.93 0.05
CA TYR A 12 -11.25 -5.32 0.49
C TYR A 12 -12.63 -5.61 1.08
N TYR A 13 -13.41 -6.45 0.40
CA TYR A 13 -14.75 -6.89 0.84
C TYR A 13 -15.63 -5.75 1.40
N GLN A 14 -16.03 -4.80 0.53
CA GLN A 14 -16.89 -3.65 0.86
C GLN A 14 -16.30 -2.64 1.85
N GLN A 15 -15.04 -2.82 2.26
CA GLN A 15 -14.32 -1.87 3.08
C GLN A 15 -13.13 -1.27 2.31
N THR A 16 -13.02 0.06 2.33
CA THR A 16 -11.86 0.77 1.77
C THR A 16 -10.90 1.12 2.90
N PHE A 17 -9.65 0.70 2.76
CA PHE A 17 -8.56 1.06 3.65
C PHE A 17 -7.72 2.15 3.00
N GLU A 18 -7.72 3.33 3.63
CA GLU A 18 -6.79 4.41 3.31
C GLU A 18 -5.56 4.30 4.21
N LEU A 19 -4.39 4.13 3.60
CA LEU A 19 -3.12 3.90 4.28
C LEU A 19 -2.06 4.86 3.78
N PHE A 20 -1.11 5.17 4.66
CA PHE A 20 0.03 6.03 4.34
C PHE A 20 1.34 5.33 4.72
N THR A 21 2.38 5.55 3.93
CA THR A 21 3.73 5.07 4.24
C THR A 21 4.78 5.95 3.60
N VAL A 22 5.96 6.00 4.22
CA VAL A 22 7.15 6.58 3.60
C VAL A 22 7.96 5.45 3.01
N ALA A 23 8.34 5.57 1.74
CA ALA A 23 9.10 4.57 1.02
C ALA A 23 10.00 5.20 -0.04
N THR A 24 10.99 4.45 -0.50
CA THR A 24 11.91 4.86 -1.57
C THR A 24 11.37 4.59 -2.97
N SER A 25 10.32 3.77 -3.09
CA SER A 25 9.64 3.45 -4.35
C SER A 25 8.24 2.92 -4.07
N GLU A 26 7.40 2.93 -5.11
CA GLU A 26 6.04 2.37 -5.06
C GLU A 26 6.03 0.88 -4.70
N ARG A 27 7.00 0.10 -5.20
CA ARG A 27 7.15 -1.33 -4.85
C ARG A 27 7.38 -1.54 -3.36
N VAL A 28 8.21 -0.70 -2.74
CA VAL A 28 8.46 -0.75 -1.29
C VAL A 28 7.22 -0.28 -0.52
N ALA A 29 6.55 0.78 -0.99
CA ALA A 29 5.30 1.24 -0.42
C ALA A 29 4.23 0.14 -0.42
N HIS A 30 4.06 -0.58 -1.54
CA HIS A 30 3.15 -1.71 -1.65
C HIS A 30 3.43 -2.79 -0.60
N GLY A 31 4.71 -3.19 -0.41
CA GLY A 31 5.09 -4.14 0.63
C GLY A 31 4.75 -3.66 2.04
N ASN A 32 4.98 -2.38 2.32
CA ASN A 32 4.59 -1.76 3.60
C ASN A 32 3.07 -1.76 3.79
N PHE A 33 2.29 -1.46 2.75
CA PHE A 33 0.83 -1.50 2.81
C PHE A 33 0.30 -2.91 3.05
N MET A 34 0.84 -3.93 2.37
CA MET A 34 0.48 -5.32 2.64
C MET A 34 0.74 -5.68 4.12
N SER A 35 1.86 -5.24 4.69
CA SER A 35 2.15 -5.44 6.12
C SER A 35 1.18 -4.72 7.06
N GLN A 36 0.61 -3.58 6.65
CA GLN A 36 -0.42 -2.88 7.43
C GLN A 36 -1.78 -3.57 7.30
N LEU A 37 -2.12 -4.04 6.10
CA LEU A 37 -3.37 -4.74 5.83
C LEU A 37 -3.44 -6.09 6.54
N THR A 38 -2.33 -6.84 6.64
CA THR A 38 -2.31 -8.08 7.43
C THR A 38 -2.69 -7.82 8.89
N LYS A 39 -2.17 -6.73 9.49
CA LYS A 39 -2.51 -6.31 10.85
C LYS A 39 -3.97 -5.85 10.99
N LYS A 40 -4.50 -5.13 10.01
CA LYS A 40 -5.87 -4.58 10.05
C LYS A 40 -6.95 -5.62 9.77
N THR A 41 -6.70 -6.55 8.85
CA THR A 41 -7.67 -7.55 8.38
C THR A 41 -7.53 -8.90 9.08
N GLY A 42 -6.40 -9.14 9.76
CA GLY A 42 -6.04 -10.44 10.32
C GLY A 42 -5.73 -11.51 9.25
N LYS A 43 -5.64 -11.13 7.98
CA LYS A 43 -5.34 -12.04 6.87
C LYS A 43 -3.83 -12.15 6.67
N SER A 44 -3.40 -13.30 6.15
CA SER A 44 -2.00 -13.54 5.83
C SER A 44 -1.59 -12.78 4.58
N TRP A 45 -0.29 -12.46 4.49
CA TRP A 45 0.27 -11.75 3.33
C TRP A 45 -0.07 -12.44 2.00
N PRO A 46 0.08 -13.78 1.84
CA PRO A 46 -0.22 -14.44 0.57
C PRO A 46 -1.67 -14.25 0.11
N ILE A 47 -2.63 -14.23 1.03
CA ILE A 47 -4.05 -14.02 0.71
C ILE A 47 -4.29 -12.61 0.18
N LEU A 48 -3.76 -11.60 0.89
CA LEU A 48 -3.90 -10.20 0.48
C LEU A 48 -3.19 -9.96 -0.84
N ARG A 49 -1.99 -10.49 -1.01
CA ARG A 49 -1.24 -10.40 -2.25
C ARG A 49 -2.00 -11.02 -3.42
N PHE A 50 -2.55 -12.22 -3.25
CA PHE A 50 -3.36 -12.86 -4.29
C PHE A 50 -4.57 -11.99 -4.69
N TYR A 51 -5.21 -11.36 -3.71
CA TYR A 51 -6.39 -10.52 -3.93
C TYR A 51 -6.07 -9.19 -4.65
N PHE A 52 -4.98 -8.52 -4.28
CA PHE A 52 -4.60 -7.22 -4.82
C PHE A 52 -3.72 -7.32 -6.07
N ASP A 53 -2.72 -8.20 -6.10
CA ASP A 53 -1.87 -8.40 -7.28
C ASP A 53 -2.64 -9.10 -8.43
N GLY A 54 -3.76 -9.77 -8.11
CA GLY A 54 -4.58 -10.50 -9.07
C GLY A 54 -5.61 -9.65 -9.83
N SER A 55 -5.85 -8.40 -9.41
CA SER A 55 -6.78 -7.47 -10.09
C SER A 55 -6.38 -6.02 -9.83
N VAL A 56 -6.17 -5.27 -10.92
CA VAL A 56 -5.76 -3.86 -10.89
C VAL A 56 -6.83 -2.95 -10.27
N ASP A 57 -8.09 -3.38 -10.26
CA ASP A 57 -9.22 -2.56 -9.79
C ASP A 57 -9.36 -2.52 -8.26
N ASN A 58 -8.62 -3.37 -7.54
CA ASN A 58 -8.80 -3.54 -6.09
C ASN A 58 -7.93 -2.59 -5.25
N PHE A 59 -6.96 -1.90 -5.84
CA PHE A 59 -6.16 -0.91 -5.12
C PHE A 59 -5.51 0.14 -6.01
N SER A 60 -5.11 1.26 -5.40
CA SER A 60 -4.26 2.28 -6.03
C SER A 60 -3.17 2.73 -5.06
N ILE A 61 -2.03 3.13 -5.60
CA ILE A 61 -0.93 3.73 -4.84
C ILE A 61 -0.49 5.02 -5.55
N ASP A 62 -0.59 6.14 -4.85
CA ASP A 62 -0.20 7.44 -5.34
C ASP A 62 0.97 8.01 -4.53
N LYS A 63 1.97 8.55 -5.21
CA LYS A 63 3.03 9.35 -4.58
C LYS A 63 2.48 10.74 -4.27
N ILE A 64 2.36 11.11 -2.98
CA ILE A 64 1.74 12.37 -2.56
C ILE A 64 2.75 13.45 -2.15
N LYS A 65 3.96 13.06 -1.75
CA LYS A 65 5.03 14.01 -1.40
C LYS A 65 6.40 13.37 -1.61
N GLU A 66 7.36 14.13 -2.10
CA GLU A 66 8.76 13.74 -2.14
C GLU A 66 9.52 14.58 -1.11
N GLU A 67 10.17 13.93 -0.15
CA GLU A 67 11.05 14.63 0.78
C GLU A 67 12.35 14.95 0.03
N LYS A 68 12.55 16.23 -0.26
CA LYS A 68 13.86 16.74 -0.64
C LYS A 68 14.68 16.83 0.65
N ASN A 69 15.68 15.96 0.78
CA ASN A 69 16.75 16.20 1.74
C ASN A 69 17.56 17.38 1.19
N GLU A 70 17.29 18.58 1.70
CA GLU A 70 18.20 19.73 1.62
C GLU A 70 19.40 19.52 2.54
#